data_AF-A0A8R1IX49-F1
#
_entry.id   AF-A0A8R1IX49-F1
#
_cell.length_a   1.000
_cell.length_b   1.000
_cell.length_c   1.000
_cell.angle_alpha   90.00
_cell.angle_beta   90.00
_cell.angle_gamma   90.00
#
_symmetry.space_group_name_H-M   'P 1'
#
loop_
_entity.id
_entity.type
_entity.pdbx_description
1 polymer ?
#
loop_
_entity_poly.entity_id
_entity_poly.type
_entity_poly.pdbx_seq_one_letter_code
_entity_poly.pdbx_strand_id
1 'polypeptide(L)'
;TIVMLTTITERGRVKCHQYWPRLFETQEYGKLMVKCIKDRQTTNCCYREFSIRDRMTNEERRVTQMQYIAWPDHGVPDDPKHFIQFVDEVRKARMGSVDPIVVHCSAGIGRTGVLILMETAACLVESNEPVYPLDIVRTMRDQRAMLIQTP
;
A
#
# COMPACT_ATOMS: atom_id res chain seq x y z
N THR A 1 4.62 0.34 -7.98
CA THR A 1 3.52 0.95 -7.19
C THR A 1 3.84 0.86 -5.69
N ILE A 2 3.40 1.85 -4.91
CA ILE A 2 3.49 1.85 -3.44
C ILE A 2 2.07 1.87 -2.86
N VAL A 3 1.77 0.99 -1.89
CA VAL A 3 0.50 0.97 -1.18
C VAL A 3 0.73 1.26 0.30
N MET A 4 0.08 2.31 0.81
CA MET A 4 0.19 2.78 2.18
C MET A 4 -1.14 2.59 2.92
N LEU A 5 -1.14 1.80 3.99
CA LEU A 5 -2.37 1.40 4.70
C LEU A 5 -2.50 2.07 6.08
N THR A 6 -2.01 3.30 6.22
CA THR A 6 -2.07 4.06 7.47
C THR A 6 -2.04 5.55 7.15
N THR A 7 -2.56 6.37 8.07
CA THR A 7 -2.28 7.80 8.08
C THR A 7 -0.90 8.07 8.69
N ILE A 8 -0.38 9.29 8.56
CA ILE A 8 0.91 9.68 9.18
C ILE A 8 0.80 9.62 10.71
N THR A 9 -0.38 9.98 11.24
CA THR A 9 -0.66 10.04 12.67
C THR A 9 -2.02 9.43 12.97
N GLU A 10 -2.08 8.57 13.98
CA GLU A 10 -3.30 7.98 14.52
C GLU A 10 -3.33 8.26 16.03
N ARG A 11 -4.39 8.93 16.52
CA ARG A 11 -4.54 9.37 17.92
C ARG A 11 -3.33 10.11 18.51
N GLY A 12 -2.75 11.02 17.73
CA GLY A 12 -1.57 11.79 18.14
C GLY A 12 -0.27 10.98 18.19
N ARG A 13 -0.28 9.68 17.84
CA ARG A 13 0.93 8.88 17.71
C ARG A 13 1.34 8.80 16.24
N VAL A 14 2.60 9.11 15.96
CA VAL A 14 3.18 8.95 14.62
C VAL A 14 3.21 7.46 14.26
N LYS A 15 2.60 7.12 13.12
CA LYS A 15 2.56 5.76 12.55
C LYS A 15 3.50 5.61 11.38
N CYS A 16 3.66 6.66 10.60
CA CYS A 16 4.52 6.72 9.43
C CYS A 16 5.02 8.16 9.27
N HIS A 17 6.30 8.35 8.97
CA HIS A 17 6.80 9.67 8.58
C HIS A 17 6.43 9.95 7.14
N GLN A 18 6.15 11.21 6.80
CA GLN A 18 5.95 11.60 5.41
C GLN A 18 7.27 11.46 4.65
N TYR A 19 7.33 10.48 3.75
CA TYR A 19 8.51 10.16 2.93
C TYR A 19 8.36 10.67 1.47
N TRP A 20 7.44 11.61 1.25
CA TRP A 20 7.15 12.19 -0.06
C TRP A 20 6.95 13.71 0.04
N PRO A 21 7.24 14.49 -1.02
CA PRO A 21 6.99 15.94 -1.05
C PRO A 21 5.52 16.28 -1.28
N ARG A 22 5.12 17.53 -1.03
CA ARG A 22 3.76 18.00 -1.36
C ARG A 22 3.61 18.20 -2.87
N LEU A 23 2.36 18.37 -3.34
CA LEU A 23 2.05 18.55 -4.75
C LEU A 23 2.89 19.68 -5.38
N PHE A 24 3.52 19.38 -6.52
CA PHE A 24 4.45 20.24 -7.27
C PHE A 24 5.77 20.58 -6.58
N GLU A 25 5.99 20.13 -5.34
CA GLU A 25 7.27 20.22 -4.67
C GLU A 25 8.19 19.06 -5.08
N THR A 26 9.49 19.31 -4.90
CA THR A 26 10.56 18.34 -5.09
C THR A 26 11.34 18.23 -3.80
N GLN A 27 11.70 17.02 -3.40
CA GLN A 27 12.51 16.75 -2.22
C GLN A 27 13.60 15.72 -2.52
N GLU A 28 14.76 15.92 -1.91
CA GLU A 28 15.92 15.03 -2.05
C GLU A 28 15.94 13.98 -0.93
N TYR A 29 16.17 12.73 -1.33
CA TYR A 29 16.33 11.57 -0.48
C TYR A 29 17.63 10.85 -0.87
N GLY A 30 18.76 11.34 -0.34
CA GLY A 30 20.08 10.89 -0.75
C GLY A 30 20.31 11.14 -2.25
N LYS A 31 20.55 10.08 -3.03
CA LYS A 31 20.76 10.18 -4.48
C LYS A 31 19.46 10.35 -5.30
N LEU A 32 18.29 10.18 -4.67
CA LEU A 32 17.01 10.26 -5.34
C LEU A 32 16.42 11.66 -5.21
N MET A 33 15.95 12.23 -6.32
CA MET A 33 15.12 13.42 -6.35
C MET A 33 13.68 12.98 -6.61
N VAL A 34 12.79 13.24 -5.66
CA VAL A 34 11.37 12.86 -5.76
C VAL A 34 10.55 14.12 -5.97
N LYS A 35 9.73 14.17 -7.02
CA LYS A 35 8.79 15.25 -7.31
C LYS A 35 7.36 14.73 -7.27
N CYS A 36 6.47 15.40 -6.55
CA CYS A 36 5.04 15.09 -6.60
C CYS A 36 4.36 15.80 -7.77
N ILE A 37 3.74 15.01 -8.65
CA ILE A 37 3.15 15.47 -9.91
C ILE A 37 1.65 15.55 -9.82
N LYS A 38 1.03 14.59 -9.12
CA LYS A 38 -0.39 14.56 -8.85
C LYS A 38 -0.61 14.16 -7.41
N ASP A 39 -1.60 14.79 -6.79
CA ASP A 39 -2.12 14.42 -5.47
C ASP A 39 -3.63 14.60 -5.52
N ARG A 40 -4.35 13.48 -5.47
CA ARG A 40 -5.81 13.44 -5.48
C ARG A 40 -6.28 12.71 -4.24
N GLN A 41 -7.11 13.37 -3.45
CA GLN A 41 -7.74 12.77 -2.28
C GLN A 41 -9.24 12.50 -2.55
N THR A 42 -9.70 11.34 -2.10
CA THR A 42 -11.11 10.98 -1.97
C THR A 42 -11.44 10.85 -0.47
N THR A 43 -12.68 10.49 -0.14
CA THR A 43 -13.09 10.25 1.25
C THR A 43 -12.25 9.15 1.91
N ASN A 44 -11.88 8.11 1.16
CA ASN A 44 -11.29 6.89 1.71
C ASN A 44 -9.80 6.71 1.37
N CYS A 45 -9.32 7.42 0.34
CA CYS A 45 -7.99 7.19 -0.23
C CYS A 45 -7.29 8.49 -0.63
N CYS A 46 -5.96 8.47 -0.68
CA CYS A 46 -5.13 9.44 -1.39
C CYS A 46 -4.36 8.73 -2.51
N TYR A 47 -4.32 9.32 -3.70
CA TYR A 47 -3.58 8.82 -4.84
C TYR A 47 -2.54 9.86 -5.24
N ARG A 48 -1.28 9.45 -5.30
CA ARG A 48 -0.17 10.32 -5.67
C ARG A 48 0.61 9.74 -6.82
N GLU A 49 1.09 10.61 -7.70
CA GLU A 49 2.02 10.26 -8.77
C GLU A 49 3.32 11.02 -8.57
N PHE A 50 4.42 10.29 -8.49
CA PHE A 50 5.76 10.83 -8.32
C PHE A 50 6.59 10.64 -9.58
N SER A 51 7.45 11.61 -9.89
CA SER A 51 8.66 11.37 -10.67
C SER A 51 9.81 11.18 -9.70
N ILE A 52 10.52 10.06 -9.84
CA ILE A 52 11.73 9.75 -9.08
C ILE A 52 12.89 9.73 -10.07
N ARG A 53 13.83 10.65 -9.90
CA ARG A 53 15.05 10.73 -10.70
C ARG A 53 16.26 10.34 -9.86
N ASP A 54 17.06 9.39 -10.33
CA ASP A 54 18.38 9.11 -9.76
C ASP A 54 19.37 10.17 -10.27
N ARG A 55 19.97 10.93 -9.35
CA ARG A 55 20.89 12.04 -9.68
C ARG A 55 22.22 11.56 -10.24
N MET A 56 22.59 10.30 -10.03
CA MET A 56 23.85 9.72 -10.50
C MET A 56 23.71 9.20 -11.93
N THR A 57 22.59 8.54 -12.24
CA THR A 57 22.36 7.93 -13.57
C THR A 57 21.50 8.80 -14.49
N ASN A 58 20.83 9.81 -13.95
CA ASN A 58 19.78 10.58 -14.61
C ASN A 58 18.57 9.76 -15.08
N GLU A 59 18.46 8.49 -14.66
CA GLU A 59 17.27 7.69 -14.93
C GLU A 59 16.07 8.26 -14.15
N GLU A 60 14.92 8.34 -14.82
CA GLU A 60 13.67 8.85 -14.25
C GLU A 60 12.57 7.79 -14.35
N ARG A 61 11.85 7.56 -13.25
CA ARG A 61 10.73 6.62 -13.19
C ARG A 61 9.49 7.29 -12.61
N ARG A 62 8.33 6.90 -13.14
CA ARG A 62 7.03 7.27 -12.56
C ARG A 62 6.63 6.23 -11.51
N VAL A 63 6.25 6.71 -10.33
CA VAL A 63 5.79 5.86 -9.23
C VAL A 63 4.44 6.35 -8.72
N THR A 64 3.45 5.47 -8.73
CA THR A 64 2.14 5.72 -8.12
C THR A 64 2.14 5.25 -6.67
N GLN A 65 1.66 6.09 -5.76
CA GLN A 65 1.34 5.72 -4.38
C GLN A 65 -0.19 5.75 -4.19
N MET A 66 -0.72 4.67 -3.63
CA MET A 66 -2.12 4.52 -3.27
C MET A 66 -2.21 4.38 -1.75
N GLN A 67 -2.81 5.35 -1.08
CA GLN A 67 -2.92 5.37 0.37
C GLN A 67 -4.37 5.16 0.79
N TYR A 68 -4.65 4.15 1.60
CA TYR A 68 -5.95 3.96 2.23
C TYR A 68 -5.97 4.70 3.59
N ILE A 69 -6.85 5.68 3.73
CA ILE A 69 -6.93 6.57 4.90
C ILE A 69 -8.17 6.34 5.77
N ALA A 70 -9.10 5.48 5.33
CA ALA A 70 -10.34 5.17 6.05
C ALA A 70 -10.20 3.99 7.04
N TRP A 71 -9.00 3.44 7.24
CA TRP A 71 -8.83 2.39 8.25
C TRP A 71 -8.98 2.99 9.66
N PRO A 72 -9.85 2.45 10.53
CA PRO A 72 -10.05 3.00 11.86
C PRO A 72 -8.81 2.86 12.75
N ASP A 73 -8.67 3.77 13.71
CA ASP A 73 -7.57 3.72 14.68
C ASP A 73 -7.60 2.46 15.56
N HIS A 74 -8.82 1.98 15.87
CA HIS A 74 -9.06 0.76 16.64
C HIS A 74 -9.77 -0.27 15.78
N GLY A 75 -9.27 -1.51 15.79
CA GLY A 75 -9.92 -2.64 15.12
C GLY A 75 -9.84 -2.61 13.60
N VAL A 76 -10.93 -3.02 12.97
CA VAL A 76 -11.08 -3.18 11.52
C VAL A 76 -12.28 -2.36 11.04
N PRO A 77 -12.35 -2.00 9.75
CA PRO A 77 -13.52 -1.31 9.20
C PRO A 77 -14.82 -2.11 9.44
N ASP A 78 -15.89 -1.43 9.88
CA ASP A 78 -17.21 -2.06 10.09
C ASP A 78 -17.85 -2.51 8.76
N ASP A 79 -17.72 -1.70 7.70
CA ASP A 79 -18.11 -2.07 6.34
C ASP A 79 -16.85 -2.32 5.48
N PRO A 80 -16.61 -3.56 5.03
CA PRO A 80 -15.43 -3.90 4.24
C PRO A 80 -15.51 -3.40 2.79
N LYS A 81 -16.67 -2.94 2.29
CA LYS A 81 -16.87 -2.59 0.87
C LYS A 81 -15.83 -1.61 0.36
N HIS A 82 -15.53 -0.56 1.11
CA HIS A 82 -14.55 0.45 0.70
C HIS A 82 -13.13 -0.11 0.64
N PHE A 83 -12.80 -1.05 1.53
CA PHE A 83 -11.51 -1.72 1.49
C PHE A 83 -11.43 -2.71 0.33
N ILE A 84 -12.50 -3.46 0.05
CA ILE A 84 -12.57 -4.36 -1.12
C ILE A 84 -12.42 -3.57 -2.43
N GLN A 85 -13.12 -2.43 -2.57
CA GLN A 85 -12.97 -1.53 -3.71
C GLN A 85 -11.51 -1.05 -3.87
N PHE A 86 -10.86 -0.72 -2.75
CA PHE A 86 -9.44 -0.33 -2.77
C PHE A 86 -8.52 -1.48 -3.19
N VAL A 87 -8.78 -2.73 -2.74
CA VAL A 87 -8.05 -3.92 -3.20
C VAL A 87 -8.17 -4.06 -4.73
N ASP A 88 -9.38 -3.90 -5.28
CA ASP A 88 -9.59 -3.98 -6.73
C ASP A 88 -8.83 -2.88 -7.49
N GLU A 89 -8.76 -1.67 -6.96
CA GLU A 89 -7.97 -0.59 -7.54
C GLU A 89 -6.48 -0.91 -7.52
N VAL A 90 -5.95 -1.45 -6.42
CA VAL A 90 -4.54 -1.88 -6.31
C VAL A 90 -4.24 -2.97 -7.34
N ARG A 91 -5.13 -3.95 -7.48
CA ARG A 91 -5.02 -5.04 -8.47
C ARG A 91 -5.02 -4.48 -9.90
N LYS A 92 -5.91 -3.53 -10.20
CA LYS A 92 -5.94 -2.84 -11.50
C LYS A 92 -4.66 -2.08 -11.78
N ALA A 93 -4.09 -1.41 -10.77
CA ALA A 93 -2.82 -0.69 -10.89
C ALA A 93 -1.61 -1.62 -11.09
N ARG A 94 -1.75 -2.91 -10.76
CA ARG A 94 -0.74 -3.95 -11.02
C ARG A 94 -0.84 -4.55 -12.42
N MET A 95 -2.02 -4.50 -13.06
CA MET A 95 -2.24 -5.17 -14.34
C MET A 95 -1.20 -4.72 -15.39
N GLY A 96 -0.50 -5.68 -16.00
CA GLY A 96 0.54 -5.42 -16.99
C GLY A 96 1.93 -5.12 -16.43
N SER A 97 2.12 -5.13 -15.10
CA SER A 97 3.44 -5.06 -14.45
C SER A 97 3.74 -6.36 -13.70
N VAL A 98 4.96 -6.85 -13.88
CA VAL A 98 5.53 -7.98 -13.11
C VAL A 98 6.37 -7.49 -11.93
N ASP A 99 6.49 -6.17 -11.76
CA ASP A 99 7.32 -5.59 -10.70
C ASP A 99 6.62 -5.73 -9.34
N PRO A 100 7.39 -6.01 -8.26
CA PRO A 100 6.85 -6.06 -6.92
C PRO A 100 6.15 -4.76 -6.52
N ILE A 101 4.99 -4.88 -5.87
CA ILE A 101 4.34 -3.74 -5.21
C ILE A 101 4.90 -3.60 -3.80
N VAL A 102 5.32 -2.39 -3.45
CA VAL A 102 5.74 -2.06 -2.08
C VAL A 102 4.50 -1.80 -1.25
N VAL A 103 4.21 -2.63 -0.26
CA VAL A 103 3.07 -2.45 0.66
C VAL A 103 3.59 -2.17 2.06
N HIS A 104 3.08 -1.13 2.71
CA HIS A 104 3.39 -0.88 4.12
C HIS A 104 2.20 -0.30 4.90
N CYS A 105 2.31 -0.35 6.22
CA CYS A 105 1.46 0.37 7.16
C CYS A 105 2.38 1.13 8.14
N SER A 106 2.31 0.79 9.43
CA SER A 106 3.29 1.24 10.43
C SER A 106 4.39 0.18 10.63
N ALA A 107 4.07 -0.96 11.27
CA ALA A 107 5.01 -2.08 11.45
C ALA A 107 5.13 -3.00 10.20
N GLY A 108 4.26 -2.83 9.21
CA GLY A 108 4.27 -3.64 7.99
C GLY A 108 3.85 -5.09 8.20
N ILE A 109 2.99 -5.38 9.18
CA ILE A 109 2.54 -6.76 9.49
C ILE A 109 1.02 -6.92 9.59
N GLY A 110 0.30 -5.97 10.20
CA GLY A 110 -1.15 -6.07 10.40
C GLY A 110 -1.92 -5.81 9.10
N ARG A 111 -2.21 -4.52 8.82
CA ARG A 111 -2.97 -4.09 7.64
C ARG A 111 -2.31 -4.52 6.33
N THR A 112 -0.96 -4.50 6.30
CA THR A 112 -0.16 -5.03 5.18
C THR A 112 -0.50 -6.49 4.88
N GLY A 113 -0.59 -7.34 5.91
CA GLY A 113 -0.98 -8.73 5.72
C GLY A 113 -2.41 -8.87 5.20
N VAL A 114 -3.34 -8.04 5.68
CA VAL A 114 -4.73 -8.07 5.20
C VAL A 114 -4.83 -7.77 3.71
N LEU A 115 -4.13 -6.74 3.21
CA LEU A 115 -4.13 -6.43 1.77
C LEU A 115 -3.57 -7.60 0.94
N ILE A 116 -2.43 -8.15 1.35
CA ILE A 116 -1.77 -9.26 0.62
C ILE A 116 -2.69 -10.48 0.59
N LEU A 117 -3.29 -10.85 1.73
CA LEU A 117 -4.21 -11.98 1.83
C LEU A 117 -5.42 -11.79 0.92
N MET A 118 -6.06 -10.61 0.97
CA MET A 118 -7.24 -10.32 0.15
C MET A 118 -6.92 -10.38 -1.34
N GLU A 119 -5.76 -9.88 -1.74
CA GLU A 119 -5.31 -9.94 -3.13
C GLU A 119 -5.03 -11.39 -3.57
N THR A 120 -4.37 -12.20 -2.73
CA THR A 120 -4.14 -13.63 -2.99
C THR A 120 -5.46 -14.39 -3.09
N ALA A 121 -6.38 -14.18 -2.14
CA ALA A 121 -7.68 -14.81 -2.14
C ALA A 121 -8.48 -14.47 -3.41
N ALA A 122 -8.47 -13.21 -3.85
CA ALA A 122 -9.16 -12.80 -5.07
C ALA A 122 -8.59 -13.49 -6.33
N CYS A 123 -7.27 -13.65 -6.42
CA CYS A 123 -6.64 -14.40 -7.51
C CYS A 123 -6.99 -15.89 -7.50
N LEU A 124 -7.08 -16.51 -6.32
CA LEU A 124 -7.52 -17.90 -6.18
C LEU A 124 -8.97 -18.07 -6.62
N VAL A 125 -9.87 -17.17 -6.20
CA VAL A 125 -11.28 -17.17 -6.62
C VAL A 125 -11.41 -17.05 -8.14
N GLU A 126 -10.68 -16.13 -8.77
CA GLU A 126 -10.69 -15.96 -10.23
C GLU A 126 -10.14 -17.16 -10.99
N SER A 127 -9.29 -17.95 -10.34
CA SER A 127 -8.70 -19.18 -10.90
C SER A 127 -9.55 -20.42 -10.57
N ASN A 128 -10.72 -20.26 -9.96
CA ASN A 128 -11.57 -21.35 -9.43
C ASN A 128 -10.82 -22.29 -8.46
N GLU A 129 -9.84 -21.76 -7.73
CA GLU A 129 -9.09 -22.49 -6.70
C GLU A 129 -9.71 -22.27 -5.31
N PRO A 130 -9.62 -23.27 -4.40
CA PRO A 130 -10.14 -23.13 -3.05
C PRO A 130 -9.33 -22.09 -2.26
N VAL A 131 -10.03 -21.28 -1.46
CA VAL A 131 -9.42 -20.27 -0.60
C VAL A 131 -9.34 -20.78 0.83
N TYR A 132 -8.12 -21.01 1.32
CA TYR A 132 -7.85 -21.38 2.71
C TYR A 132 -7.06 -20.25 3.40
N PRO A 133 -7.73 -19.29 4.08
CA PRO A 133 -7.06 -18.13 4.66
C PRO A 133 -5.91 -18.50 5.61
N LEU A 134 -6.06 -19.58 6.39
CA LEU A 134 -5.02 -20.02 7.31
C LEU A 134 -3.74 -20.47 6.59
N ASP A 135 -3.86 -21.14 5.45
CA ASP A 135 -2.71 -21.61 4.68
C ASP A 135 -2.03 -20.47 3.92
N ILE A 136 -2.81 -19.51 3.44
CA ILE A 136 -2.29 -18.25 2.90
C ILE A 136 -1.48 -17.52 3.98
N VAL A 137 -2.02 -17.34 5.19
CA VAL A 137 -1.32 -16.68 6.30
C VAL A 137 -0.06 -17.44 6.72
N ARG A 138 -0.10 -18.78 6.77
CA ARG A 138 1.09 -19.59 7.06
C ARG A 138 2.21 -19.32 6.05
N THR A 139 1.89 -19.42 4.75
CA THR A 139 2.83 -19.15 3.65
C THR A 139 3.40 -17.73 3.71
N MET A 140 2.55 -16.75 4.03
CA MET A 140 2.98 -15.36 4.22
C MET A 140 3.93 -15.21 5.41
N ARG A 141 3.65 -15.88 6.53
CA ARG A 141 4.46 -15.81 7.76
C ARG A 141 5.84 -16.46 7.61
N ASP A 142 6.01 -17.40 6.70
CA ASP A 142 7.32 -17.97 6.34
C ASP A 142 8.25 -16.93 5.68
N GLN A 143 7.68 -15.91 5.04
CA GLN A 143 8.44 -14.83 4.38
C GLN A 143 8.58 -13.58 5.27
N ARG A 144 7.59 -13.31 6.13
CA ARG A 144 7.64 -12.21 7.10
C ARG A 144 6.82 -12.57 8.34
N ALA A 145 7.51 -12.72 9.47
CA ALA A 145 6.89 -13.07 10.74
C ALA A 145 5.75 -12.11 11.13
N MET A 146 4.76 -12.66 11.84
CA MET A 146 3.64 -11.92 12.45
C MET A 146 2.68 -11.22 11.48
N LEU A 147 2.71 -11.54 10.18
CA LEU A 147 1.68 -11.05 9.24
C LEU A 147 0.27 -11.45 9.71
N ILE A 148 -0.65 -10.48 9.67
CA ILE A 148 -1.98 -10.51 10.32
C ILE A 148 -1.82 -10.69 11.84
N GLN A 149 -1.81 -9.56 12.54
CA GLN A 149 -1.33 -9.48 13.93
C GLN A 149 -2.39 -9.77 14.98
N THR A 150 -3.65 -9.42 14.71
CA THR A 150 -4.77 -9.56 15.66
C THR A 150 -5.70 -10.69 15.23
N PRO A 151 -6.42 -11.31 16.19
CA PRO A 151 -7.50 -12.25 15.89
C PRO A 151 -8.58 -11.67 14.99
#